data_AF-A0A1M7IGC9-F1
#
_entry.id   AF-A0A1M7IGC9-F1
#
_cell.length_a   1.000
_cell.length_b   1.000
_cell.length_c   1.000
_cell.angle_alpha   90.00
_cell.angle_beta   90.00
_cell.angle_gamma   90.00
#
_symmetry.space_group_name_H-M   'P 1'
#
loop_
_entity.id
_entity.type
_entity.pdbx_description
1 polymer ?
#
loop_
_entity_poly.entity_id
_entity_poly.type
_entity_poly.pdbx_seq_one_letter_code
_entity_poly.pdbx_strand_id
1 'polypeptide(L)'
;MTWTPITIEEIFEKIHSAENELRGDLLNFWDLIKIDPEKWVEEEYGKEGGGFWVVGLIGRRVIYYNDIEEGFNISDYTTYGIIDDYVCNQDDLYFTILNMFSLITFGGRITGQAGPPINL
;
A
#
# COMPACT_ATOMS: atom_id res chain seq x y z
N MET A 1 -13.06 21.09 -0.75
CA MET A 1 -12.10 20.98 -1.87
C MET A 1 -12.48 19.73 -2.65
N THR A 2 -12.36 19.74 -3.97
CA THR A 2 -12.44 18.51 -4.78
C THR A 2 -11.14 17.75 -4.59
N TRP A 3 -11.24 16.51 -4.13
CA TRP A 3 -10.12 15.59 -4.05
C TRP A 3 -9.51 15.37 -5.45
N THR A 4 -8.19 15.20 -5.49
CA THR A 4 -7.43 14.95 -6.72
C THR A 4 -6.46 13.80 -6.48
N PRO A 5 -6.38 12.82 -7.39
CA PRO A 5 -5.45 11.71 -7.22
C PRO A 5 -3.99 12.17 -7.16
N ILE A 6 -3.22 11.51 -6.31
CA ILE A 6 -1.77 11.73 -6.19
C ILE A 6 -1.06 11.42 -7.52
N THR A 7 -0.05 12.22 -7.88
CA THR A 7 0.73 11.99 -9.09
C THR A 7 1.78 10.88 -8.88
N ILE A 8 2.33 10.36 -9.98
CA ILE A 8 3.39 9.35 -9.91
C ILE A 8 4.68 9.95 -9.31
N GLU A 9 4.97 11.22 -9.57
CA GLU A 9 6.12 11.92 -9.00
C GLU A 9 6.01 12.01 -7.47
N GLU A 10 4.83 12.35 -6.95
CA GLU A 10 4.58 12.38 -5.50
C GLU A 10 4.68 10.99 -4.86
N ILE A 11 4.30 9.93 -5.56
CA ILE A 11 4.52 8.55 -5.13
C ILE A 11 6.02 8.22 -5.06
N PHE A 12 6.80 8.61 -6.07
CA PHE A 12 8.25 8.42 -6.05
C PHE A 12 8.92 9.18 -4.90
N GLU A 13 8.47 10.40 -4.59
CA GLU A 13 8.98 11.15 -3.43
C GLU A 13 8.68 10.41 -2.11
N LYS A 14 7.48 9.86 -1.95
CA LYS A 14 7.12 9.05 -0.77
C LYS A 14 7.96 7.77 -0.66
N ILE A 15 8.20 7.09 -1.79
CA ILE A 15 9.08 5.91 -1.84
C ILE A 15 10.51 6.30 -1.44
N HIS A 16 11.05 7.37 -2.03
CA HIS A 16 12.39 7.85 -1.76
C HIS A 16 12.58 8.22 -0.28
N SER A 17 11.59 8.88 0.32
CA SER A 17 11.58 9.20 1.75
C SER A 17 11.71 7.94 2.60
N ALA A 18 10.91 6.90 2.33
CA ALA A 18 10.99 5.65 3.07
C ALA A 18 12.33 4.93 2.86
N GLU A 19 12.82 4.83 1.62
CA GLU A 19 14.09 4.18 1.30
C GLU A 19 15.28 4.83 2.02
N ASN A 20 15.24 6.14 2.24
CA ASN A 20 16.24 6.86 3.03
C ASN A 20 16.28 6.46 4.51
N GLU A 21 15.24 5.80 5.03
CA GLU A 21 15.15 5.32 6.41
C GLU A 21 15.44 3.81 6.56
N LEU A 22 15.17 3.02 5.52
CA LEU A 22 15.35 1.56 5.54
C LEU A 22 16.82 1.13 5.71
N ARG A 23 17.08 0.11 6.53
CA ARG A 23 18.42 -0.42 6.78
C ARG A 23 18.39 -1.95 6.94
N GLY A 24 19.51 -2.60 6.67
CA GLY A 24 19.71 -4.03 6.93
C GLY A 24 18.68 -4.92 6.24
N ASP A 25 18.13 -5.90 6.97
CA ASP A 25 17.18 -6.87 6.44
C ASP A 25 15.90 -6.22 5.91
N LEU A 26 15.48 -5.08 6.48
CA LEU A 26 14.28 -4.37 6.03
C LEU A 26 14.49 -3.72 4.65
N LEU A 27 15.70 -3.22 4.37
CA LEU A 27 16.06 -2.71 3.04
C LEU A 27 16.15 -3.85 2.02
N ASN A 28 16.84 -4.94 2.37
CA ASN A 28 16.92 -6.13 1.51
C ASN A 28 15.54 -6.69 1.18
N PHE A 29 14.64 -6.68 2.17
CA PHE A 29 13.25 -7.08 2.00
C PHE A 29 12.51 -6.16 1.03
N TRP A 30 12.61 -4.84 1.21
CA TRP A 30 11.99 -3.87 0.31
C TRP A 30 12.49 -4.00 -1.12
N ASP A 31 13.81 -4.11 -1.32
CA ASP A 31 14.43 -4.28 -2.64
C ASP A 31 13.95 -5.53 -3.38
N LEU A 32 13.50 -6.57 -2.65
CA LEU A 32 12.97 -7.79 -3.24
C LEU A 32 11.51 -7.65 -3.69
N ILE A 33 10.71 -6.87 -2.96
CA ILE A 33 9.24 -6.82 -3.16
C ILE A 33 8.78 -5.59 -3.92
N LYS A 34 9.59 -4.53 -3.99
CA LYS A 34 9.22 -3.29 -4.66
C LYS A 34 9.07 -3.51 -6.16
N ILE A 35 8.12 -2.79 -6.72
CA ILE A 35 7.88 -2.74 -8.16
C ILE A 35 7.88 -1.28 -8.62
N ASP A 36 7.99 -1.04 -9.92
CA ASP A 36 7.67 0.27 -10.47
C ASP A 36 6.20 0.59 -10.16
N PRO A 37 5.86 1.79 -9.65
CA PRO A 37 4.49 2.14 -9.31
C PRO A 37 3.54 1.92 -10.48
N GLU A 38 2.47 1.17 -10.24
CA GLU A 38 1.41 0.88 -11.22
C GLU A 38 0.03 1.09 -10.60
N LYS A 39 -0.92 1.60 -11.39
CA LYS A 39 -2.30 1.78 -10.93
C LYS A 39 -3.05 0.45 -10.98
N TRP A 40 -3.60 0.03 -9.84
CA TRP A 40 -4.48 -1.13 -9.73
C TRP A 40 -5.89 -0.70 -9.35
N VAL A 41 -6.88 -1.42 -9.88
CA VAL A 41 -8.29 -1.15 -9.60
C VAL A 41 -8.62 -1.60 -8.20
N GLU A 42 -9.30 -0.75 -7.45
CA GLU A 42 -10.03 -1.09 -6.23
C GLU A 42 -11.50 -0.77 -6.54
N GLU A 43 -12.38 -1.76 -6.36
CA GLU A 43 -13.73 -1.75 -6.94
C GLU A 43 -14.74 -0.94 -6.13
N GLU A 44 -14.50 -0.70 -4.84
CA GLU A 44 -15.44 -0.04 -3.94
C GLU A 44 -15.32 1.50 -4.00
N TYR A 45 -14.11 2.03 -3.84
CA TYR A 45 -13.84 3.46 -3.68
C TYR A 45 -12.76 3.99 -4.64
N GLY A 46 -11.84 3.15 -5.10
CA GLY A 46 -10.69 3.56 -5.94
C GLY A 46 -11.02 3.91 -7.40
N LYS A 47 -12.26 3.67 -7.87
CA LYS A 47 -12.64 3.84 -9.29
C LYS A 47 -12.50 5.26 -9.81
N GLU A 48 -12.82 6.27 -9.01
CA GLU A 48 -12.85 7.67 -9.47
C GLU A 48 -11.44 8.21 -9.81
N GLY A 49 -10.39 7.68 -9.16
CA GLY A 49 -8.99 8.03 -9.41
C GLY A 49 -8.25 7.14 -10.41
N GLY A 50 -8.95 6.21 -11.08
CA GLY A 50 -8.32 5.21 -11.94
C GLY A 50 -7.57 4.13 -11.14
N GLY A 51 -7.98 3.89 -9.90
CA GLY A 51 -7.35 2.96 -8.98
C GLY A 51 -6.34 3.59 -8.04
N PHE A 52 -5.65 2.76 -7.26
CA PHE A 52 -4.60 3.15 -6.32
C PHE A 52 -3.22 2.75 -6.83
N TRP A 53 -2.19 3.46 -6.38
CA TRP A 53 -0.81 3.16 -6.78
C TRP A 53 -0.27 1.99 -5.97
N VAL A 54 0.00 0.85 -6.62
CA VAL A 54 0.68 -0.30 -6.03
C VAL A 54 2.18 -0.14 -6.22
N VAL A 55 2.93 -0.37 -5.15
CA VAL A 55 4.39 -0.13 -5.10
C VAL A 55 5.17 -1.36 -4.65
N GLY A 56 4.51 -2.41 -4.15
CA GLY A 56 5.17 -3.65 -3.77
C GLY A 56 4.26 -4.86 -3.81
N LEU A 57 4.82 -6.01 -4.17
CA LEU A 57 4.12 -7.29 -4.31
C LEU A 57 4.88 -8.41 -3.62
N ILE A 58 4.18 -9.21 -2.83
CA ILE A 58 4.75 -10.44 -2.26
C ILE A 58 3.67 -11.50 -2.00
N GLY A 59 3.87 -12.69 -2.57
CA GLY A 59 2.94 -13.80 -2.42
C GLY A 59 1.55 -13.46 -2.95
N ARG A 60 0.59 -13.28 -2.03
CA ARG A 60 -0.80 -12.85 -2.32
C ARG A 60 -1.15 -11.53 -1.63
N ARG A 61 -0.16 -10.64 -1.52
CA ARG A 61 -0.29 -9.35 -0.85
C ARG A 61 0.26 -8.23 -1.73
N VAL A 62 -0.37 -7.07 -1.61
CA VAL A 62 0.05 -5.83 -2.27
C VAL A 62 0.30 -4.76 -1.22
N ILE A 63 1.26 -3.87 -1.49
CA ILE A 63 1.43 -2.59 -0.80
C ILE A 63 0.99 -1.51 -1.76
N TYR A 64 0.03 -0.68 -1.35
CA TYR A 64 -0.56 0.35 -2.20
C TYR A 64 -0.79 1.66 -1.44
N TYR A 65 -0.81 2.78 -2.16
CA TYR A 65 -1.14 4.08 -1.62
C TYR A 65 -2.60 4.41 -1.90
N ASN A 66 -3.39 4.56 -0.84
CA ASN A 66 -4.77 5.03 -0.91
C ASN A 66 -4.76 6.57 -0.87
N ASP A 67 -4.87 7.22 -2.02
CA ASP A 67 -4.85 8.67 -2.11
C ASP A 67 -6.12 9.38 -1.61
N ILE A 68 -7.20 8.63 -1.32
CA ILE A 68 -8.39 9.18 -0.63
C ILE A 68 -8.09 9.41 0.86
N GLU A 69 -7.38 8.47 1.46
CA GLU A 69 -7.08 8.45 2.90
C GLU A 69 -5.66 8.95 3.21
N GLU A 70 -4.89 9.23 2.16
CA GLU A 70 -3.52 9.72 2.16
C GLU A 70 -2.48 8.79 2.82
N GLY A 71 -2.66 7.47 2.77
CA GLY A 71 -1.77 6.50 3.42
C GLY A 71 -1.47 5.22 2.64
N PHE A 72 -0.37 4.56 3.02
CA PHE A 72 0.02 3.24 2.52
C PHE A 72 -0.65 2.11 3.28
N ASN A 73 -1.12 1.13 2.53
CA ASN A 73 -1.96 0.05 3.02
C ASN A 73 -1.49 -1.29 2.46
N ILE A 74 -1.90 -2.36 3.12
CA ILE A 74 -1.69 -3.74 2.67
C ILE A 74 -3.04 -4.36 2.37
N SER A 75 -3.16 -5.03 1.23
CA SER A 75 -4.36 -5.79 0.92
C SER A 75 -3.99 -7.12 0.28
N ASP A 76 -4.97 -8.01 0.22
CA ASP A 76 -4.87 -9.23 -0.57
C ASP A 76 -5.05 -8.88 -2.05
N TYR A 77 -4.57 -9.77 -2.92
CA TYR A 77 -5.00 -9.78 -4.30
C TYR A 77 -5.20 -11.20 -4.80
N THR A 78 -6.24 -11.38 -5.60
CA THR A 78 -6.53 -12.65 -6.27
C THR A 78 -6.27 -12.56 -7.77
N THR A 79 -6.42 -11.38 -8.36
CA THR A 79 -6.14 -11.10 -9.78
C THR A 79 -5.13 -9.97 -9.87
N TYR A 80 -4.07 -10.14 -10.68
CA TYR A 80 -3.10 -9.07 -10.90
C TYR A 80 -3.80 -7.83 -11.47
N GLY A 81 -3.52 -6.66 -10.90
CA GLY A 81 -4.18 -5.41 -11.28
C GLY A 81 -5.44 -5.07 -10.47
N ILE A 82 -5.84 -5.92 -9.51
CA ILE A 82 -7.02 -5.72 -8.66
C ILE A 82 -6.63 -5.84 -7.19
N ILE A 83 -7.02 -4.85 -6.39
CA ILE A 83 -6.90 -4.83 -4.93
C ILE A 83 -8.19 -5.42 -4.36
N ASP A 84 -8.10 -6.49 -3.56
CA ASP A 84 -9.28 -7.23 -3.12
C ASP A 84 -10.04 -6.50 -1.99
N ASP A 85 -9.34 -5.85 -1.05
CA ASP A 85 -9.94 -5.17 0.11
C ASP A 85 -9.54 -3.68 0.19
N TYR A 86 -10.52 -2.81 0.46
CA TYR A 86 -10.30 -1.40 0.82
C TYR A 86 -9.83 -1.24 2.27
N VAL A 87 -8.70 -0.57 2.45
CA VAL A 87 -8.12 -0.21 3.75
C VAL A 87 -7.80 1.29 3.79
N CYS A 88 -8.09 1.92 4.92
CA CYS A 88 -8.01 3.38 5.12
C CYS A 88 -7.01 3.82 6.20
N ASN A 89 -5.93 3.06 6.40
CA ASN A 89 -4.87 3.52 7.28
C ASN A 89 -4.11 4.71 6.66
N GLN A 90 -3.61 5.59 7.53
CA GLN A 90 -2.80 6.77 7.19
C GLN A 90 -1.31 6.53 7.47
N ASP A 91 -0.85 5.29 7.22
CA ASP A 91 0.53 4.90 7.50
C ASP A 91 1.49 5.40 6.42
N ASP A 92 2.69 5.83 6.82
CA ASP A 92 3.80 6.03 5.88
C ASP A 92 4.37 4.68 5.41
N LEU A 93 4.97 4.67 4.21
CA LEU A 93 5.47 3.44 3.58
C LEU A 93 6.45 2.67 4.46
N TYR A 94 7.29 3.34 5.26
CA TYR A 94 8.20 2.69 6.19
C TYR A 94 7.47 1.76 7.17
N PHE A 95 6.38 2.23 7.78
CA PHE A 95 5.59 1.43 8.72
C PHE A 95 4.87 0.28 8.01
N THR A 96 4.37 0.52 6.80
CA THR A 96 3.73 -0.51 5.98
C THR A 96 4.71 -1.63 5.60
N ILE A 97 5.95 -1.29 5.22
CA ILE A 97 7.02 -2.26 4.96
C ILE A 97 7.37 -3.04 6.23
N LEU A 98 7.51 -2.35 7.37
CA LEU A 98 7.79 -2.99 8.66
C LEU A 98 6.69 -3.99 9.07
N ASN A 99 5.42 -3.63 8.85
CA ASN A 99 4.28 -4.50 9.11
C ASN A 99 4.30 -5.74 8.20
N MET A 100 4.58 -5.57 6.90
CA MET A 100 4.71 -6.67 5.96
C MET A 100 5.88 -7.60 6.30
N PHE A 101 7.05 -7.02 6.62
CA PHE A 101 8.24 -7.77 7.02
C PHE A 101 7.99 -8.60 8.29
N SER A 102 7.30 -7.99 9.27
CA SER A 102 6.89 -8.69 10.50
C SER A 102 5.94 -9.85 10.21
N LEU A 103 4.96 -9.66 9.31
CA LEU A 103 4.03 -10.73 8.90
C LEU A 103 4.77 -11.94 8.31
N ILE A 104 5.80 -11.72 7.49
CA ILE A 104 6.57 -12.80 6.86
C ILE A 104 7.53 -13.45 7.86
N THR A 105 8.08 -12.67 8.78
CA THR A 105 9.04 -13.17 9.79
C THR A 105 8.37 -14.00 10.86
N PHE A 106 7.18 -13.59 11.32
CA PHE A 106 6.51 -14.19 12.48
C PHE A 106 5.22 -14.94 12.14
N GLY A 107 4.71 -14.79 10.91
CA GLY A 107 3.38 -15.27 10.52
C GLY A 107 2.25 -14.48 11.18
N GLY A 108 1.02 -15.00 11.09
CA GLY A 108 -0.16 -14.43 11.74
C GLY A 108 -1.07 -13.64 10.80
N ARG A 109 -1.62 -12.53 11.30
CA ARG A 109 -2.53 -11.64 10.56
C ARG A 109 -2.05 -10.21 10.72
N ILE A 110 -2.34 -9.37 9.72
CA ILE A 110 -2.14 -7.93 9.85
C ILE A 110 -3.17 -7.41 10.86
N THR A 111 -2.69 -6.64 11.83
CA THR A 111 -3.52 -6.02 12.88
C THR A 111 -3.52 -4.51 12.71
N GLY A 112 -4.60 -3.84 13.10
CA GLY A 112 -4.69 -2.38 13.05
C GLY A 112 -5.13 -1.83 11.69
N GLN A 113 -5.70 -2.65 10.83
CA GLN A 113 -6.33 -2.19 9.58
C GLN A 113 -7.73 -1.64 9.86
N ALA A 114 -7.99 -0.44 9.38
CA ALA A 114 -9.31 0.16 9.34
C ALA A 114 -9.95 -0.08 7.96
N GLY A 115 -11.20 -0.51 7.96
CA GLY A 115 -12.02 -0.66 6.76
C GLY A 115 -12.90 0.56 6.51
N PRO A 116 -13.77 0.53 5.48
CA PRO A 116 -14.62 1.65 5.14
C PRO A 116 -15.65 1.97 6.26
N PRO A 117 -16.24 3.18 6.24
CA PRO A 117 -17.29 3.56 7.19
C PRO A 117 -18.46 2.57 7.21
N ILE A 118 -18.83 2.10 8.40
CA ILE A 118 -20.01 1.26 8.59
C ILE A 118 -21.22 2.18 8.79
N ASN A 119 -22.14 2.20 7.83
CA ASN A 119 -23.44 2.85 8.02
C ASN A 119 -24.22 2.05 9.08
N LEU A 120 -24.30 2.60 10.30
CA LEU A 120 -25.08 2.07 11.42
C LEU A 120 -26.55 2.51 11.33
#